data_AF-A0AAX6H9W6-F1
#
_entry.id   AF-A0AAX6H9W6-F1
#
_cell.length_a   1.000
_cell.length_b   1.000
_cell.length_c   1.000
_cell.angle_alpha   90.00
_cell.angle_beta   90.00
_cell.angle_gamma   90.00
#
_symmetry.space_group_name_H-M   'P 1'
#
loop_
_entity.id
_entity.type
_entity.pdbx_description
1 polymer ?
#
loop_
_entity_poly.entity_id
_entity_poly.type
_entity_poly.pdbx_seq_one_letter_code
_entity_poly.pdbx_strand_id
1 'polypeptide(L)'
;MSCVEDNESAPSIVQVEEAKAVLRLFPIWISCVVYAIVYSQSSTFFTKQGGTMDGRIGSSFQVPPAALQSLIFATIVVFLPIYDRVLVPTVRNVSKKPSGFSLLQRIGTGVAFSVVAMVVATLVETKRLNTARECGLIDRPNETIPMSLWWLVPQYILFGVAESFAMVGLQEFFYDQVPGTLRSLGIALFLNIFGVGRLISSFLVTATDGLTQREGESWFSNNLNHAHLDYFYWLLAGLGATALTIYLFFAQASIIQNTKVFES
;
A
#
# COMPACT_ATOMS: atom_id res chain seq x y z
N MET A 1 -1.15 58.89 -0.23
CA MET A 1 -0.65 57.60 -0.76
C MET A 1 0.44 57.14 0.20
N SER A 2 0.06 56.52 1.33
CA SER A 2 1.01 55.92 2.27
C SER A 2 1.13 54.45 1.91
N CYS A 3 2.34 54.03 1.56
CA CYS A 3 2.68 52.64 1.37
C CYS A 3 2.31 51.86 2.64
N VAL A 4 1.41 50.89 2.49
CA VAL A 4 1.32 49.79 3.44
C VAL A 4 2.60 49.00 3.20
N GLU A 5 3.60 49.22 4.05
CA GLU A 5 4.71 48.29 4.18
C GLU A 5 4.10 47.02 4.77
N ASP A 6 3.93 46.00 3.92
CA ASP A 6 3.69 44.62 4.34
C ASP A 6 4.90 44.19 5.17
N ASN A 7 4.78 44.42 6.48
CA ASN A 7 5.75 43.94 7.46
C ASN A 7 5.54 42.43 7.53
N GLU A 8 6.29 41.68 6.72
CA GLU A 8 6.40 40.23 6.79
C GLU A 8 7.07 39.88 8.13
N SER A 9 6.26 39.89 9.19
CA SER A 9 6.71 39.64 10.55
C SER A 9 7.24 38.22 10.62
N ALA A 10 8.49 38.07 11.05
CA ALA A 10 9.14 36.77 11.26
C ALA A 10 8.20 35.79 11.99
N PRO A 11 8.15 34.51 11.59
CA PRO A 11 7.19 33.55 12.13
C PRO A 11 7.34 33.43 13.64
N SER A 12 6.21 33.41 14.34
CA SER A 12 6.19 33.23 15.79
C SER A 12 6.84 31.89 16.18
N ILE A 13 7.44 31.82 17.38
CA ILE A 13 8.05 30.58 17.89
C ILE A 13 7.07 29.41 17.82
N VAL A 14 5.78 29.67 18.08
CA VAL A 14 4.70 28.68 17.98
C VAL A 14 4.57 28.14 16.55
N GLN A 15 4.49 29.01 15.54
CA GLN A 15 4.39 28.59 14.13
C GLN A 15 5.63 27.79 13.69
N VAL A 16 6.82 28.14 14.19
CA VAL A 16 8.06 27.41 13.89
C VAL A 16 8.02 26.00 14.50
N GLU A 17 7.58 25.84 15.74
CA GLU A 17 7.45 24.53 16.38
C GLU A 17 6.35 23.68 15.74
N GLU A 18 5.23 24.28 15.36
CA GLU A 18 4.15 23.61 14.62
C GLU A 18 4.64 23.09 13.26
N ALA A 19 5.39 23.90 12.50
CA ALA A 19 5.98 23.49 11.22
C ALA A 19 7.02 22.37 11.40
N LYS A 20 7.87 22.45 12.43
CA LYS A 20 8.83 21.39 12.78
C LYS A 20 8.13 20.08 13.11
N ALA A 21 7.01 20.12 13.85
CA ALA A 21 6.24 18.93 14.20
C ALA A 21 5.74 18.22 12.93
N VAL A 22 5.19 18.97 11.96
CA VAL A 22 4.74 18.42 10.68
C VAL A 22 5.91 17.87 9.85
N LEU A 23 7.04 18.59 9.79
CA LEU A 23 8.24 18.15 9.05
C LEU A 23 8.80 16.83 9.59
N ARG A 24 8.71 16.57 10.90
CA ARG A 24 9.14 15.31 11.50
C ARG A 24 8.33 14.10 11.01
N LEU A 25 7.11 14.31 10.51
CA LEU A 25 6.26 13.23 9.97
C LEU A 25 6.64 12.85 8.54
N PHE A 26 7.36 13.72 7.82
CA PHE A 26 7.65 13.56 6.41
C PHE A 26 8.40 12.26 6.04
N PRO A 27 9.39 11.78 6.82
CA PRO A 27 10.06 10.51 6.50
C PRO A 27 9.14 9.30 6.58
N ILE A 28 8.26 9.27 7.59
CA ILE A 28 7.23 8.23 7.73
C ILE A 28 6.21 8.33 6.61
N TRP A 29 5.78 9.56 6.30
CA TRP A 29 4.87 9.84 5.19
C TRP A 29 5.39 9.31 3.86
N ILE A 30 6.65 9.61 3.48
CA ILE A 30 7.28 9.10 2.25
C ILE A 30 7.26 7.58 2.21
N SER A 31 7.62 6.92 3.33
CA SER A 31 7.65 5.46 3.40
C SER A 31 6.26 4.86 3.17
N CYS A 32 5.21 5.54 3.63
CA CYS A 32 3.81 5.11 3.46
C CYS A 32 3.26 5.41 2.05
N VAL A 33 3.86 6.35 1.31
CA VAL A 33 3.51 6.56 -0.11
C VAL A 33 3.79 5.30 -0.93
N VAL A 34 4.86 4.56 -0.62
CA VAL A 34 5.16 3.28 -1.29
C VAL A 34 4.08 2.24 -1.02
N TYR A 35 3.56 2.17 0.20
CA TYR A 35 2.40 1.33 0.51
C TYR A 35 1.19 1.69 -0.37
N ALA A 36 0.92 2.97 -0.60
CA ALA A 36 -0.16 3.40 -1.48
C ALA A 36 0.07 3.06 -2.97
N ILE A 37 1.32 3.11 -3.44
CA ILE A 37 1.69 2.61 -4.79
C ILE A 37 1.38 1.12 -4.91
N VAL A 38 1.77 0.33 -3.92
CA VAL A 38 1.50 -1.12 -3.91
C VAL A 38 -0.01 -1.38 -3.85
N TYR A 39 -0.73 -0.63 -3.02
CA TYR A 39 -2.18 -0.76 -2.86
C TYR A 39 -2.96 -0.47 -4.15
N SER A 40 -2.53 0.50 -4.99
CA SER A 40 -3.24 0.83 -6.23
C SER A 40 -3.28 -0.29 -7.27
N GLN A 41 -2.45 -1.34 -7.12
CA GLN A 41 -2.46 -2.47 -8.04
C GLN A 41 -3.71 -3.34 -7.91
N SER A 42 -4.30 -3.37 -6.70
CA SER A 42 -5.49 -4.18 -6.38
C SER A 42 -6.72 -3.86 -7.23
N SER A 43 -6.92 -2.59 -7.58
CA SER A 43 -8.04 -2.14 -8.42
C SER A 43 -7.70 -2.10 -9.91
N THR A 44 -6.42 -2.23 -10.27
CA THR A 44 -5.92 -2.02 -11.63
C THR A 44 -5.36 -3.32 -12.21
N PHE A 45 -4.07 -3.61 -12.04
CA PHE A 45 -3.45 -4.77 -12.67
C PHE A 45 -3.98 -6.10 -12.15
N PHE A 46 -4.42 -6.20 -10.90
CA PHE A 46 -5.04 -7.43 -10.40
C PHE A 46 -6.34 -7.73 -11.15
N THR A 47 -7.13 -6.69 -11.42
CA THR A 47 -8.34 -6.79 -12.23
C THR A 47 -8.01 -7.16 -13.68
N LYS A 48 -6.97 -6.54 -14.27
CA LYS A 48 -6.51 -6.88 -15.64
C LYS A 48 -6.04 -8.33 -15.73
N GLN A 49 -5.23 -8.77 -14.77
CA GLN A 49 -4.76 -10.13 -14.63
C GLN A 49 -5.93 -11.12 -14.59
N GLY A 50 -6.90 -10.89 -13.68
CA GLY A 50 -8.09 -11.72 -13.56
C GLY A 50 -8.97 -11.73 -14.81
N GLY A 51 -8.95 -10.68 -15.63
CA GLY A 51 -9.65 -10.62 -16.92
C GLY A 51 -9.22 -11.68 -17.92
N THR A 52 -8.03 -12.25 -17.76
CA THR A 52 -7.51 -13.31 -18.64
C THR A 52 -7.72 -14.72 -18.09
N MET A 53 -8.23 -14.85 -16.86
CA MET A 53 -8.33 -16.11 -16.11
C MET A 53 -9.74 -16.70 -16.16
N ASP A 54 -9.86 -18.01 -15.91
CA ASP A 54 -11.16 -18.68 -15.87
C ASP A 54 -11.91 -18.36 -14.57
N GLY A 55 -12.89 -17.46 -14.69
CA GLY A 55 -13.76 -17.03 -13.60
C GLY A 55 -15.05 -17.83 -13.44
N ARG A 56 -15.20 -18.98 -14.10
CA ARG A 56 -16.46 -19.74 -14.06
C ARG A 56 -16.69 -20.43 -12.70
N ILE A 57 -17.92 -20.32 -12.20
CA ILE A 57 -18.46 -21.12 -11.10
C ILE A 57 -19.51 -22.06 -11.69
N GLY A 58 -19.22 -23.36 -11.65
CA GLY A 58 -20.06 -24.36 -12.29
C GLY A 58 -20.10 -24.16 -13.81
N SER A 59 -21.26 -24.39 -14.43
CA SER A 59 -21.41 -24.38 -15.89
C SER A 59 -21.87 -23.04 -16.48
N SER A 60 -22.42 -22.13 -15.68
CA SER A 60 -23.17 -20.98 -16.22
C SER A 60 -22.81 -19.61 -15.64
N PHE A 61 -22.15 -19.54 -14.49
CA PHE A 61 -21.86 -18.26 -13.85
C PHE A 61 -20.41 -17.87 -14.05
N GLN A 62 -20.16 -16.65 -14.56
CA GLN A 62 -18.81 -16.10 -14.70
C GLN A 62 -18.63 -14.94 -13.72
N VAL A 63 -17.68 -15.10 -12.80
CA VAL A 63 -17.34 -14.06 -11.82
C VAL A 63 -16.60 -12.93 -12.54
N PRO A 64 -17.07 -11.68 -12.44
CA PRO A 64 -16.32 -10.54 -12.94
C PRO A 64 -15.01 -10.39 -12.14
N PRO A 65 -13.84 -10.20 -12.79
CA PRO A 65 -12.57 -10.04 -12.09
C PRO A 65 -12.58 -8.92 -11.04
N ALA A 66 -13.23 -7.80 -11.35
CA ALA A 66 -13.38 -6.66 -10.45
C ALA A 66 -14.16 -7.00 -9.17
N ALA A 67 -15.02 -8.03 -9.19
CA ALA A 67 -15.75 -8.47 -8.01
C ALA A 67 -14.82 -9.00 -6.92
N LEU A 68 -13.61 -9.47 -7.24
CA LEU A 68 -12.62 -9.90 -6.26
C LEU A 68 -12.16 -8.76 -5.34
N GLN A 69 -12.29 -7.50 -5.76
CA GLN A 69 -11.98 -6.36 -4.89
C GLN A 69 -12.86 -6.35 -3.62
N SER A 70 -14.06 -6.91 -3.69
CA SER A 70 -14.93 -7.07 -2.51
C SER A 70 -14.31 -7.94 -1.41
N LEU A 71 -13.37 -8.84 -1.76
CA LEU A 71 -12.66 -9.68 -0.80
C LEU A 71 -11.78 -8.87 0.15
N ILE A 72 -11.28 -7.70 -0.25
CA ILE A 72 -10.54 -6.79 0.64
C ILE A 72 -11.48 -6.34 1.76
N PHE A 73 -12.65 -5.80 1.41
CA PHE A 73 -13.63 -5.33 2.39
C PHE A 73 -14.19 -6.47 3.24
N ALA A 74 -14.48 -7.63 2.64
CA ALA A 74 -14.92 -8.81 3.38
C ALA A 74 -13.86 -9.26 4.39
N THR A 75 -12.59 -9.24 3.99
CA THR A 75 -11.47 -9.56 4.89
C THR A 75 -11.40 -8.56 6.03
N ILE A 76 -11.54 -7.25 5.78
CA ILE A 76 -11.55 -6.23 6.84
C ILE A 76 -12.68 -6.49 7.85
N VAL A 77 -13.90 -6.74 7.35
CA VAL A 77 -15.08 -7.00 8.20
C VAL A 77 -14.87 -8.23 9.09
N VAL A 78 -14.25 -9.29 8.56
CA VAL A 78 -13.96 -10.51 9.32
C VAL A 78 -12.76 -10.32 10.26
N PHE A 79 -11.73 -9.60 9.81
CA PHE A 79 -10.47 -9.47 10.53
C PHE A 79 -10.56 -8.47 11.69
N LEU A 80 -11.36 -7.40 11.58
CA LEU A 80 -11.49 -6.40 12.64
C LEU A 80 -11.95 -6.99 13.98
N PRO A 81 -13.02 -7.81 14.07
CA PRO A 81 -13.39 -8.48 15.31
C PRO A 81 -12.28 -9.38 15.87
N ILE A 82 -11.55 -10.08 14.99
CA ILE A 82 -10.42 -10.94 15.40
C ILE A 82 -9.30 -10.08 15.98
N TYR A 83 -8.99 -8.96 15.33
CA TYR A 83 -8.00 -8.00 15.78
C TYR A 83 -8.37 -7.44 17.17
N ASP A 84 -9.59 -6.93 17.34
CA ASP A 84 -10.01 -6.29 18.59
C ASP A 84 -10.24 -7.28 19.75
N ARG A 85 -10.75 -8.48 19.47
CA ARG A 85 -11.12 -9.45 20.52
C ARG A 85 -10.03 -10.47 20.83
N VAL A 86 -9.13 -10.74 19.89
CA VAL A 86 -8.10 -11.76 20.06
C VAL A 86 -6.71 -11.14 20.06
N LEU A 87 -6.33 -10.41 19.00
CA LEU A 87 -4.96 -9.92 18.87
C LEU A 87 -4.64 -8.82 19.89
N VAL A 88 -5.49 -7.81 20.05
CA VAL A 88 -5.26 -6.70 20.98
C VAL A 88 -5.16 -7.17 22.44
N PRO A 89 -6.08 -8.00 22.98
CA PRO A 89 -5.96 -8.50 24.35
C PRO A 89 -4.73 -9.39 24.55
N THR A 90 -4.42 -10.26 23.58
CA THR A 90 -3.24 -11.13 23.63
C THR A 90 -1.96 -10.30 23.69
N VAL A 91 -1.81 -9.33 22.80
CA VAL A 91 -0.63 -8.46 22.77
C VAL A 91 -0.59 -7.56 24.00
N ARG A 92 -1.72 -7.06 24.51
CA ARG A 92 -1.77 -6.29 25.76
C ARG A 92 -1.27 -7.10 26.95
N ASN A 93 -1.61 -8.38 27.03
CA ASN A 93 -1.13 -9.27 28.09
C ASN A 93 0.39 -9.48 28.02
N VAL A 94 0.96 -9.54 26.81
CA VAL A 94 2.41 -9.74 26.60
C VAL A 94 3.19 -8.43 26.73
N SER A 95 2.74 -7.36 26.07
CA SER A 95 3.43 -6.07 25.97
C SER A 95 3.25 -5.19 27.21
N LYS A 96 2.24 -5.49 28.04
CA LYS A 96 1.79 -4.67 29.18
C LYS A 96 1.43 -3.23 28.81
N LYS A 97 1.24 -2.91 27.52
CA LYS A 97 0.79 -1.60 27.04
C LYS A 97 -0.73 -1.57 26.92
N PRO A 98 -1.41 -0.49 27.35
CA PRO A 98 -2.87 -0.42 27.33
C PRO A 98 -3.49 -0.53 25.93
N SER A 99 -2.79 -0.07 24.89
CA SER A 99 -3.23 -0.16 23.49
C SER A 99 -2.93 -1.51 22.81
N GLY A 100 -2.20 -2.42 23.46
CA GLY A 100 -1.68 -3.65 22.85
C GLY A 100 -0.54 -3.35 21.86
N PHE A 101 -0.89 -2.91 20.66
CA PHE A 101 0.04 -2.47 19.61
C PHE A 101 0.29 -0.95 19.69
N SER A 102 1.50 -0.51 19.33
CA SER A 102 1.73 0.91 19.02
C SER A 102 1.24 1.25 17.61
N LEU A 103 0.93 2.53 17.35
CA LEU A 103 0.53 2.99 16.01
C LEU A 103 1.58 2.66 14.96
N LEU A 104 2.87 2.85 15.31
CA LEU A 104 3.97 2.51 14.42
C LEU A 104 4.05 1.00 14.13
N GLN A 105 3.77 0.14 15.12
CA GLN A 105 3.72 -1.30 14.89
C GLN A 105 2.57 -1.69 13.97
N ARG A 106 1.39 -1.06 14.13
CA ARG A 106 0.23 -1.31 13.25
C ARG A 106 0.56 -0.93 11.80
N ILE A 107 1.08 0.28 11.57
CA ILE A 107 1.50 0.74 10.24
C ILE A 107 2.53 -0.21 9.64
N GLY A 108 3.64 -0.47 10.34
CA GLY A 108 4.70 -1.35 9.85
C GLY A 108 4.22 -2.77 9.54
N THR A 109 3.32 -3.32 10.35
CA THR A 109 2.71 -4.65 10.10
C THR A 109 1.90 -4.65 8.82
N GLY A 110 1.07 -3.62 8.60
CA GLY A 110 0.29 -3.52 7.37
C GLY A 110 1.15 -3.36 6.12
N VAL A 111 2.21 -2.54 6.19
CA VAL A 111 3.20 -2.41 5.10
C VAL A 111 3.88 -3.75 4.82
N ALA A 112 4.28 -4.50 5.85
CA ALA A 112 4.87 -5.83 5.69
C ALA A 112 3.92 -6.80 4.98
N PHE A 113 2.64 -6.84 5.37
CA PHE A 113 1.64 -7.66 4.69
C PHE A 113 1.44 -7.26 3.23
N SER A 114 1.50 -5.96 2.88
CA SER A 114 1.44 -5.53 1.48
C SER A 114 2.63 -6.01 0.65
N VAL A 115 3.83 -6.10 1.24
CA VAL A 115 5.01 -6.64 0.56
C VAL A 115 4.82 -8.14 0.31
N VAL A 116 4.33 -8.88 1.31
CA VAL A 116 4.01 -10.30 1.15
C VAL A 116 2.92 -10.49 0.08
N ALA A 117 1.90 -9.63 0.05
CA ALA A 117 0.85 -9.65 -0.97
C ALA A 117 1.42 -9.49 -2.39
N MET A 118 2.40 -8.59 -2.57
CA MET A 118 3.07 -8.41 -3.86
C MET A 118 3.90 -9.62 -4.27
N VAL A 119 4.64 -10.23 -3.34
CA VAL A 119 5.38 -11.48 -3.63
C VAL A 119 4.40 -12.57 -4.07
N VAL A 120 3.28 -12.73 -3.37
CA VAL A 120 2.24 -13.69 -3.76
C VAL A 120 1.67 -13.36 -5.13
N ALA A 121 1.36 -12.10 -5.41
CA ALA A 121 0.84 -11.67 -6.72
C ALA A 121 1.83 -11.96 -7.85
N THR A 122 3.12 -11.75 -7.61
CA THR A 122 4.18 -12.14 -8.55
C THR A 122 4.17 -13.63 -8.85
N LEU A 123 4.11 -14.48 -7.82
CA LEU A 123 4.10 -15.93 -7.99
C LEU A 123 2.86 -16.39 -8.79
N VAL A 124 1.70 -15.80 -8.50
CA VAL A 124 0.46 -16.08 -9.24
C VAL A 124 0.59 -15.64 -10.69
N GLU A 125 1.19 -14.48 -10.96
CA GLU A 125 1.37 -13.98 -12.32
C GLU A 125 2.37 -14.81 -13.13
N THR A 126 3.50 -15.18 -12.54
CA THR A 126 4.47 -16.08 -13.19
C THR A 126 3.80 -17.43 -13.52
N LYS A 127 2.94 -17.94 -12.65
CA LYS A 127 2.17 -19.16 -12.94
C LYS A 127 1.18 -18.97 -14.08
N ARG A 128 0.49 -17.83 -14.14
CA ARG A 128 -0.44 -17.48 -15.24
C ARG A 128 0.28 -17.41 -16.58
N LEU A 129 1.41 -16.70 -16.63
CA LEU A 129 2.24 -16.57 -17.83
C LEU A 129 2.78 -17.93 -18.31
N ASN A 130 3.26 -18.78 -17.41
CA ASN A 130 3.70 -20.12 -17.77
C ASN A 130 2.55 -20.98 -18.33
N THR A 131 1.36 -20.89 -17.74
CA THR A 131 0.17 -21.59 -18.25
C THR A 131 -0.21 -21.11 -19.65
N ALA A 132 -0.15 -19.79 -19.90
CA ALA A 132 -0.37 -19.25 -21.24
C ALA A 132 0.64 -19.77 -22.27
N ARG A 133 1.92 -19.90 -21.89
CA ARG A 133 2.97 -20.49 -22.76
C ARG A 133 2.71 -21.97 -23.04
N GLU A 134 2.46 -22.76 -22.01
CA GLU A 134 2.23 -24.20 -22.11
C GLU A 134 1.00 -24.53 -22.98
N CYS A 135 -0.03 -23.70 -22.94
CA CYS A 135 -1.24 -23.87 -23.75
C CYS A 135 -1.17 -23.19 -25.14
N GLY A 136 -0.05 -22.56 -25.50
CA GLY A 136 0.09 -21.87 -26.79
C GLY A 136 -0.83 -20.65 -26.96
N LEU A 137 -1.18 -19.98 -25.85
CA LEU A 137 -2.12 -18.85 -25.80
C LEU A 137 -1.42 -17.48 -25.81
N ILE A 138 -0.10 -17.44 -26.00
CA ILE A 138 0.70 -16.21 -25.94
C ILE A 138 0.23 -15.19 -26.99
N ASP A 139 0.06 -15.61 -28.25
CA ASP A 139 -0.43 -14.75 -29.33
C ASP A 139 -1.97 -14.60 -29.35
N ARG A 140 -2.68 -15.12 -28.34
CA ARG A 140 -4.15 -15.18 -28.30
C ARG A 140 -4.73 -14.44 -27.08
N PRO A 141 -4.68 -13.09 -27.07
CA PRO A 141 -5.02 -12.28 -25.89
C PRO A 141 -6.48 -12.37 -25.44
N ASN A 142 -7.39 -12.72 -26.36
CA ASN A 142 -8.83 -12.80 -26.08
C ASN A 142 -9.27 -14.19 -25.60
N GLU A 143 -8.38 -15.19 -25.62
CA GLU A 143 -8.69 -16.51 -25.12
C GLU A 143 -8.44 -16.59 -23.62
N THR A 144 -9.36 -17.26 -22.91
CA THR A 144 -9.25 -17.46 -21.47
C THR A 144 -8.14 -18.46 -21.18
N ILE A 145 -7.19 -18.06 -20.33
CA ILE A 145 -6.15 -18.96 -19.83
C ILE A 145 -6.83 -19.99 -18.92
N PRO A 146 -6.51 -21.29 -19.06
CA PRO A 146 -7.07 -22.35 -18.23
C PRO A 146 -6.45 -22.36 -16.82
N MET A 147 -6.53 -21.22 -16.13
CA MET A 147 -6.13 -21.01 -14.76
C MET A 147 -7.27 -20.35 -14.01
N SER A 148 -7.68 -20.97 -12.89
CA SER A 148 -8.80 -20.51 -12.09
C SER A 148 -8.57 -19.11 -11.52
N LEU A 149 -9.56 -18.22 -11.65
CA LEU A 149 -9.58 -16.87 -11.09
C LEU A 149 -9.32 -16.85 -9.57
N TRP A 150 -9.70 -17.92 -8.86
CA TRP A 150 -9.52 -18.05 -7.41
C TRP A 150 -8.06 -18.05 -6.94
N TRP A 151 -7.09 -18.22 -7.85
CA TRP A 151 -5.67 -18.04 -7.53
C TRP A 151 -5.32 -16.60 -7.11
N LEU A 152 -6.17 -15.61 -7.42
CA LEU A 152 -6.02 -14.23 -6.97
C LEU A 152 -6.57 -13.99 -5.55
N VAL A 153 -7.28 -14.93 -4.95
CA VAL A 153 -7.84 -14.74 -3.59
C VAL A 153 -6.77 -14.44 -2.54
N PRO A 154 -5.60 -15.13 -2.49
CA PRO A 154 -4.59 -14.89 -1.46
C PRO A 154 -4.05 -13.46 -1.44
N GLN A 155 -3.75 -12.87 -2.61
CA GLN A 155 -3.25 -11.49 -2.68
C GLN A 155 -4.31 -10.48 -2.22
N TYR A 156 -5.59 -10.68 -2.56
CA TYR A 156 -6.68 -9.81 -2.08
C TYR A 156 -6.92 -9.92 -0.56
N ILE A 157 -6.86 -11.13 0.01
CA ILE A 157 -6.96 -11.33 1.47
C ILE A 157 -5.79 -10.65 2.18
N LEU A 158 -4.57 -10.83 1.69
CA LEU A 158 -3.39 -10.19 2.28
C LEU A 158 -3.50 -8.67 2.26
N PHE A 159 -4.04 -8.08 1.18
CA PHE A 159 -4.34 -6.65 1.15
C PHE A 159 -5.40 -6.22 2.16
N GLY A 160 -6.46 -7.01 2.36
CA GLY A 160 -7.47 -6.71 3.39
C GLY A 160 -6.91 -6.75 4.81
N VAL A 161 -6.01 -7.70 5.11
CA VAL A 161 -5.28 -7.74 6.39
C VAL A 161 -4.33 -6.54 6.50
N ALA A 162 -3.57 -6.25 5.44
CA ALA A 162 -2.66 -5.10 5.40
C ALA A 162 -3.39 -3.79 5.70
N GLU A 163 -4.54 -3.58 5.06
CA GLU A 163 -5.38 -2.39 5.21
C GLU A 163 -5.95 -2.27 6.64
N SER A 164 -6.41 -3.38 7.21
CA SER A 164 -6.91 -3.42 8.59
C SER A 164 -5.87 -2.95 9.62
N PHE A 165 -4.60 -3.28 9.40
CA PHE A 165 -3.50 -2.81 10.25
C PHE A 165 -3.06 -1.38 9.91
N ALA A 166 -2.78 -1.10 8.64
CA ALA A 166 -2.17 0.15 8.22
C ALA A 166 -3.13 1.34 8.28
N MET A 167 -4.38 1.19 7.84
CA MET A 167 -5.26 2.34 7.60
C MET A 167 -5.61 3.08 8.90
N VAL A 168 -6.03 2.34 9.94
CA VAL A 168 -6.31 2.93 11.24
C VAL A 168 -5.03 3.49 11.87
N GLY A 169 -3.92 2.75 11.78
CA GLY A 169 -2.63 3.19 12.32
C GLY A 169 -2.14 4.49 11.68
N LEU A 170 -2.25 4.63 10.36
CA LEU A 170 -1.88 5.83 9.62
C LEU A 170 -2.76 7.01 10.00
N GLN A 171 -4.08 6.83 9.97
CA GLN A 171 -5.02 7.91 10.28
C GLN A 171 -4.81 8.46 11.70
N GLU A 172 -4.72 7.57 12.69
CA GLU A 172 -4.53 7.94 14.10
C GLU A 172 -3.14 8.57 14.32
N PHE A 173 -2.09 8.03 13.69
CA PHE A 173 -0.75 8.58 13.78
C PHE A 173 -0.66 10.02 13.24
N PHE A 174 -1.18 10.28 12.04
CA PHE A 174 -1.12 11.63 11.47
C PHE A 174 -2.06 12.61 12.17
N TYR A 175 -3.12 12.14 12.82
CA TYR A 175 -4.02 12.98 13.62
C TYR A 175 -3.40 13.36 14.97
N ASP A 176 -2.76 12.41 15.66
CA ASP A 176 -2.27 12.60 17.02
C ASP A 176 -0.88 13.25 17.11
N GLN A 177 -0.06 13.11 16.06
CA GLN A 177 1.31 13.65 16.08
C GLN A 177 1.39 15.13 15.67
N VAL A 178 0.29 15.71 15.18
CA VAL A 178 0.22 17.14 14.88
C VAL A 178 -0.39 17.92 16.06
N PRO A 179 -0.02 19.20 16.25
CA PRO A 179 -0.66 20.07 17.22
C PRO A 179 -2.17 20.16 17.02
N GLY A 180 -2.92 20.43 18.09
CA GLY A 180 -4.40 20.46 18.05
C GLY A 180 -4.97 21.41 16.98
N THR A 181 -4.31 22.54 16.77
CA THR A 181 -4.59 23.55 15.73
C THR A 181 -4.42 23.03 14.30
N LEU A 182 -3.62 21.98 14.08
CA LEU A 182 -3.24 21.41 12.78
C LEU A 182 -3.81 20.01 12.53
N ARG A 183 -4.78 19.54 13.32
CA ARG A 183 -5.38 18.20 13.15
C ARG A 183 -5.99 17.96 11.77
N SER A 184 -6.61 18.98 11.18
CA SER A 184 -7.12 18.91 9.80
C SER A 184 -6.00 18.68 8.78
N LEU A 185 -4.83 19.31 8.98
CA LEU A 185 -3.64 19.10 8.16
C LEU A 185 -3.09 17.67 8.33
N GLY A 186 -3.12 17.12 9.55
CA GLY A 186 -2.79 15.71 9.80
C GLY A 186 -3.63 14.74 8.97
N ILE A 187 -4.95 14.90 8.98
CA ILE A 187 -5.86 14.10 8.14
C ILE A 187 -5.61 14.34 6.65
N ALA A 188 -5.34 15.58 6.24
CA ALA A 188 -5.01 15.90 4.86
C ALA A 188 -3.72 15.18 4.41
N LEU A 189 -2.67 15.16 5.23
CA LEU A 189 -1.43 14.44 4.97
C LEU A 189 -1.68 12.95 4.81
N PHE A 190 -2.49 12.35 5.69
CA PHE A 190 -2.91 10.94 5.59
C PHE A 190 -3.61 10.65 4.26
N LEU A 191 -4.65 11.42 3.90
CA LEU A 191 -5.38 11.22 2.64
C LEU A 191 -4.48 11.43 1.42
N ASN A 192 -3.56 12.39 1.52
CA ASN A 192 -2.62 12.72 0.45
C ASN A 192 -1.64 11.57 0.14
N ILE A 193 -1.33 10.69 1.10
CA ILE A 193 -0.52 9.47 0.86
C ILE A 193 -1.10 8.67 -0.31
N PHE A 194 -2.42 8.45 -0.32
CA PHE A 194 -3.09 7.67 -1.37
C PHE A 194 -3.17 8.43 -2.70
N GLY A 195 -3.40 9.74 -2.66
CA GLY A 195 -3.40 10.58 -3.85
C GLY A 195 -2.04 10.59 -4.55
N VAL A 196 -0.98 10.91 -3.80
CA VAL A 196 0.40 10.92 -4.30
C VAL A 196 0.83 9.52 -4.72
N GLY A 197 0.53 8.48 -3.93
CA GLY A 197 0.86 7.10 -4.28
C GLY A 197 0.27 6.66 -5.62
N ARG A 198 -0.97 7.04 -5.93
CA ARG A 198 -1.58 6.75 -7.24
C ARG A 198 -0.91 7.50 -8.40
N LEU A 199 -0.55 8.77 -8.19
CA LEU A 199 0.18 9.55 -9.20
C LEU A 199 1.56 8.95 -9.47
N ILE A 200 2.31 8.61 -8.41
CA ILE A 200 3.61 7.97 -8.54
C ILE A 200 3.47 6.57 -9.16
N SER A 201 2.44 5.80 -8.80
CA SER A 201 2.18 4.51 -9.46
C SER A 201 1.98 4.68 -10.96
N SER A 202 1.20 5.68 -11.39
CA SER A 202 1.01 5.99 -12.81
C SER A 202 2.32 6.38 -13.49
N PHE A 203 3.11 7.25 -12.84
CA PHE A 203 4.43 7.62 -13.33
C PHE A 203 5.38 6.42 -13.44
N LEU A 204 5.40 5.53 -12.45
CA LEU A 204 6.24 4.33 -12.45
C LEU A 204 5.88 3.42 -13.62
N VAL A 205 4.59 3.20 -13.88
CA VAL A 205 4.12 2.43 -15.04
C VAL A 205 4.61 3.08 -16.34
N THR A 206 4.38 4.38 -16.54
CA THR A 206 4.83 5.08 -17.76
C THR A 206 6.35 5.07 -17.94
N ALA A 207 7.11 5.27 -16.86
CA ALA A 207 8.57 5.28 -16.91
C ALA A 207 9.12 3.89 -17.22
N THR A 208 8.59 2.84 -16.57
CA THR A 208 9.02 1.46 -16.82
C THR A 208 8.58 0.96 -18.20
N ASP A 209 7.39 1.33 -18.67
CA ASP A 209 6.95 1.07 -20.05
C ASP A 209 7.92 1.72 -21.07
N GLY A 210 8.23 3.00 -20.90
CA GLY A 210 9.15 3.72 -21.80
C GLY A 210 10.60 3.19 -21.80
N LEU A 211 11.07 2.65 -20.67
CA LEU A 211 12.39 2.01 -20.57
C LEU A 211 12.40 0.62 -21.22
N THR A 212 11.35 -0.18 -20.98
CA THR A 212 11.30 -1.59 -21.42
C THR A 212 10.98 -1.73 -22.90
N GLN A 213 10.17 -0.83 -23.47
CA GLN A 213 9.93 -0.77 -24.92
C GLN A 213 11.20 -0.59 -25.76
N ARG A 214 12.27 0.00 -25.18
CA ARG A 214 13.54 0.20 -25.89
C ARG A 214 14.38 -1.07 -26.00
N GLU A 215 14.14 -2.04 -25.12
CA GLU A 215 14.93 -3.28 -25.02
C GLU A 215 14.19 -4.52 -25.55
N GLY A 216 12.93 -4.38 -25.98
CA GLY A 216 12.13 -5.47 -26.54
C GLY A 216 10.65 -5.39 -26.14
N GLU A 217 10.10 -6.49 -25.62
CA GLU A 217 8.70 -6.57 -25.19
C GLU A 217 8.46 -5.76 -23.91
N SER A 218 7.47 -4.86 -23.97
CA SER A 218 7.06 -4.03 -22.83
C SER A 218 6.46 -4.84 -21.69
N TRP A 219 6.78 -4.46 -20.45
CA TRP A 219 6.14 -5.00 -19.24
C TRP A 219 4.61 -4.78 -19.22
N PHE A 220 4.09 -3.86 -20.02
CA PHE A 220 2.68 -3.48 -20.08
C PHE A 220 2.07 -3.63 -21.47
N SER A 221 2.54 -4.60 -22.25
CA SER A 221 1.96 -4.94 -23.56
C SER A 221 0.42 -5.02 -23.50
N ASN A 222 -0.25 -4.52 -24.55
CA ASN A 222 -1.70 -4.65 -24.71
C ASN A 222 -2.14 -6.11 -24.67
N ASN A 223 -1.28 -7.02 -25.15
CA ASN A 223 -1.44 -8.44 -24.93
C ASN A 223 -0.80 -8.81 -23.59
N LEU A 224 -1.64 -9.03 -22.58
CA LEU A 224 -1.19 -9.37 -21.23
C LEU A 224 -0.35 -10.66 -21.17
N ASN A 225 -0.43 -11.52 -22.19
CA ASN A 225 0.33 -12.76 -22.25
C ASN A 225 1.78 -12.53 -22.73
N HIS A 226 2.06 -11.41 -23.40
CA HIS A 226 3.41 -10.90 -23.66
C HIS A 226 3.87 -9.90 -22.58
N ALA A 227 2.94 -9.35 -21.80
CA ALA A 227 3.28 -8.46 -20.72
C ALA A 227 3.99 -9.22 -19.59
N HIS A 228 4.98 -8.57 -18.98
CA HIS A 228 5.71 -9.09 -17.84
C HIS A 228 5.28 -8.36 -16.55
N LEU A 229 4.00 -8.51 -16.20
CA LEU A 229 3.46 -7.93 -14.98
C LEU A 229 4.12 -8.50 -13.72
N ASP A 230 4.65 -9.72 -13.78
CA ASP A 230 5.43 -10.33 -12.71
C ASP A 230 6.71 -9.55 -12.39
N TYR A 231 7.39 -8.99 -13.40
CA TYR A 231 8.55 -8.12 -13.19
C TYR A 231 8.15 -6.80 -12.51
N PHE A 232 7.03 -6.21 -12.93
CA PHE A 232 6.51 -5.02 -12.26
C PHE A 232 6.12 -5.30 -10.81
N TYR A 233 5.52 -6.45 -10.52
CA TYR A 233 5.19 -6.84 -9.14
C TYR A 233 6.45 -7.11 -8.31
N TRP A 234 7.50 -7.70 -8.88
CA TRP A 234 8.81 -7.82 -8.22
C TRP A 234 9.43 -6.45 -7.89
N LEU A 235 9.37 -5.50 -8.83
CA LEU A 235 9.83 -4.13 -8.60
C LEU A 235 9.09 -3.49 -7.42
N LEU A 236 7.76 -3.63 -7.37
CA LEU A 236 6.95 -3.11 -6.28
C LEU A 236 7.20 -3.82 -4.94
N ALA A 237 7.45 -5.13 -4.95
CA ALA A 237 7.85 -5.88 -3.76
C ALA A 237 9.19 -5.38 -3.21
N GLY A 238 10.18 -5.16 -4.09
CA GLY A 238 11.49 -4.63 -3.71
C GLY A 238 11.41 -3.19 -3.20
N LEU A 239 10.63 -2.33 -3.86
CA LEU A 239 10.39 -0.96 -3.42
C LEU A 239 9.69 -0.94 -2.05
N GLY A 240 8.69 -1.79 -1.86
CA GLY A 240 7.97 -1.96 -0.59
C GLY A 240 8.86 -2.46 0.53
N ALA A 241 9.73 -3.45 0.28
CA ALA A 241 10.70 -3.93 1.28
C ALA A 241 11.73 -2.86 1.67
N THR A 242 12.19 -2.07 0.70
CA THR A 242 13.09 -0.94 0.93
C THR A 242 12.40 0.13 1.79
N ALA A 243 11.17 0.50 1.43
CA ALA A 243 10.37 1.45 2.19
C ALA A 243 10.06 0.97 3.61
N LEU A 244 9.78 -0.33 3.79
CA LEU A 244 9.60 -0.93 5.11
C LEU A 244 10.87 -0.84 5.96
N THR A 245 12.05 -1.07 5.36
CA THR A 245 13.33 -0.95 6.07
C THR A 245 13.59 0.49 6.52
N ILE A 246 13.36 1.46 5.62
CA ILE A 246 13.46 2.90 5.93
C ILE A 246 12.47 3.28 7.03
N TYR A 247 11.22 2.81 6.91
CA TYR A 247 10.18 3.02 7.90
C TYR A 247 10.58 2.51 9.28
N LEU A 248 11.10 1.29 9.38
CA LEU A 248 11.52 0.69 10.63
C LEU A 248 12.67 1.48 11.28
N PHE A 249 13.62 1.96 10.48
CA PHE A 249 14.70 2.82 10.96
C PHE A 249 14.17 4.12 11.58
N PHE A 250 13.28 4.83 10.88
CA PHE A 250 12.68 6.06 11.41
C PHE A 250 11.76 5.81 12.61
N ALA A 251 10.96 4.75 12.57
CA ALA A 251 10.08 4.37 13.68
C ALA A 251 10.89 4.09 14.97
N GLN A 252 12.03 3.41 14.86
CA GLN A 252 12.94 3.18 15.99
C GLN A 252 13.54 4.50 16.50
N ALA A 253 14.00 5.38 15.61
CA ALA A 253 14.55 6.68 15.98
C ALA A 253 13.51 7.55 16.72
N SER A 254 12.25 7.57 16.27
CA SER A 254 11.16 8.29 16.93
C SER A 254 10.84 7.75 18.33
N ILE A 255 10.91 6.43 18.53
CA ILE A 255 10.73 5.80 19.85
C ILE A 255 11.86 6.20 20.81
N ILE A 256 13.09 6.22 20.33
CA ILE A 256 14.27 6.61 21.13
C ILE A 256 14.18 8.09 21.52
N GLN A 257 13.76 8.97 20.61
CA GLN A 257 13.60 10.39 20.91
C GLN A 257 12.53 10.65 21.97
N ASN A 258 11.38 9.97 21.89
CA ASN A 258 10.34 10.10 22.91
C ASN A 258 10.80 9.59 24.29
N THR A 259 11.66 8.58 24.35
CA THR A 259 12.18 8.04 25.62
C THR A 259 13.10 9.06 26.32
N LYS A 260 13.93 9.79 25.57
CA LYS A 260 14.85 10.80 26.12
C LYS A 260 14.16 12.04 26.69
N VAL A 261 12.96 12.38 26.23
CA VAL A 261 12.19 13.53 26.73
C VAL A 261 11.58 13.26 28.11
N PHE A 262 11.38 12.00 28.50
CA PHE A 262 10.89 11.64 29.84
C PHE A 262 11.99 11.46 30.89
N GLU A 263 13.26 11.44 30.48
CA GLU A 263 14.43 11.36 31.37
C GLU A 263 15.12 12.72 31.59
N SER A 264 14.62 13.80 30.96
CA SER A 264 15.08 15.19 31.13
C SER A 264 14.04 16.05 31.85
#